data_AF-A0A5C6NNI1-F1
#
_entry.id   AF-A0A5C6NNI1-F1
#
_cell.length_a   1.000
_cell.length_b   1.000
_cell.length_c   1.000
_cell.angle_alpha   90.00
_cell.angle_beta   90.00
_cell.angle_gamma   90.00
#
_symmetry.space_group_name_H-M   'P 1'
#
loop_
_entity.id
_entity.type
_entity.pdbx_description
1 polymer ?
#
loop_
_entity_poly.entity_id
_entity_poly.type
_entity_poly.pdbx_seq_one_letter_code
_entity_poly.pdbx_strand_id
1 'polypeptide(L)'
;MPCSIHYTSVSFTPPPPPSPSSQVQIEDVETEEKRLALFLELLEAARRWDDFQLLVLLLQAWPPMTTGDTSQSERNPWVALTSALLTRCQGSEVTLDLGRQVVAMVRSLYNTKHKLPVPCLRRIAGLMLQSAAGLQQPALKLMSESGDEELLRLTLDQIGSMTASSASALPEQCAAAVPRRDQRERLRGEGGRARETGGK
;
A
#
# COMPACT_ATOMS: atom_id res chain seq x y z
N MET A 1 -15.42 59.78 24.24
CA MET A 1 -15.24 58.33 24.46
C MET A 1 -14.40 57.77 23.32
N PRO A 2 -13.09 57.54 23.50
CA PRO A 2 -12.34 56.62 22.65
C PRO A 2 -11.91 55.40 23.46
N CYS A 3 -12.37 54.21 23.05
CA CYS A 3 -11.90 52.94 23.57
C CYS A 3 -10.44 52.72 23.13
N SER A 4 -9.51 52.75 24.09
CA SER A 4 -8.14 52.29 23.87
C SER A 4 -8.12 50.77 24.02
N ILE A 5 -7.98 50.05 22.90
CA ILE A 5 -7.71 48.62 22.94
C ILE A 5 -6.20 48.46 23.14
N HIS A 6 -5.80 48.07 24.35
CA HIS A 6 -4.44 47.61 24.61
C HIS A 6 -4.26 46.24 23.95
N TYR A 7 -3.47 46.19 22.89
CA TYR A 7 -3.02 44.93 22.31
C TYR A 7 -1.87 44.39 23.16
N THR A 8 -2.16 43.45 24.05
CA THR A 8 -1.10 42.70 24.75
C THR A 8 -0.45 41.78 23.73
N SER A 9 0.70 42.20 23.21
CA SER A 9 1.53 41.38 22.33
C SER A 9 2.06 40.18 23.13
N VAL A 10 1.38 39.04 23.03
CA VAL A 10 1.92 37.77 23.52
C VAL A 10 2.94 37.31 22.49
N SER A 11 4.21 37.56 22.77
CA SER A 11 5.33 37.00 22.02
C SER A 11 5.37 35.50 22.23
N PHE A 12 4.75 34.76 21.31
CA PHE A 12 4.92 33.32 21.21
C PHE A 12 6.27 33.06 20.56
N THR A 13 7.31 32.87 21.37
CA THR A 13 8.61 32.41 20.87
C THR A 13 8.42 31.01 20.29
N PRO A 14 8.62 30.82 18.97
CA PRO A 14 8.60 29.47 18.41
C PRO A 14 9.74 28.66 19.04
N PRO A 15 9.56 27.34 19.26
CA PRO A 15 10.64 26.49 19.73
C PRO A 15 11.82 26.58 18.74
N PRO A 16 13.07 26.58 19.25
CA PRO A 16 14.24 26.68 18.39
C PRO A 16 14.27 25.50 17.42
N PRO A 17 14.70 25.72 16.16
CA PRO A 17 14.88 24.62 15.22
C PRO A 17 15.95 23.65 15.76
N PRO A 18 15.77 22.33 15.64
CA PRO A 18 16.73 21.36 16.14
C PRO A 18 18.07 21.55 15.41
N SER A 19 19.14 21.70 16.21
CA SER A 19 20.49 21.88 15.70
C SER A 19 21.04 20.55 15.18
N PRO A 20 21.76 20.54 14.04
CA PRO A 20 22.28 19.32 13.44
C PRO A 20 23.56 18.87 14.16
N SER A 21 23.42 18.32 15.37
CA SER A 21 24.38 17.46 16.11
C SER A 21 23.96 17.31 17.58
N SER A 22 22.69 17.01 17.89
CA SER A 22 22.35 16.59 19.26
C SER A 22 22.93 15.21 19.50
N GLN A 23 23.91 15.13 20.39
CA GLN A 23 24.37 13.87 20.96
C GLN A 23 23.16 13.22 21.64
N VAL A 24 22.70 12.07 21.15
CA VAL A 24 21.54 11.37 21.74
C VAL A 24 21.94 10.92 23.14
N GLN A 25 21.24 11.42 24.15
CA GLN A 25 21.50 11.12 25.54
C GLN A 25 20.56 10.02 26.05
N ILE A 26 20.89 9.41 27.19
CA ILE A 26 20.07 8.33 27.75
C ILE A 26 18.69 8.85 28.19
N GLU A 27 18.62 10.14 28.55
CA GLU A 27 17.39 10.83 28.91
C GLU A 27 16.40 10.92 27.74
N ASP A 28 16.87 10.90 26.50
CA ASP A 28 16.05 11.01 25.28
C ASP A 28 15.30 9.71 24.95
N VAL A 29 15.65 8.59 25.61
CA VAL A 29 15.05 7.27 25.38
C VAL A 29 14.36 6.68 26.61
N GLU A 30 14.28 7.46 27.69
CA GLU A 30 13.77 7.01 28.98
C GLU A 30 12.27 6.65 28.93
N THR A 31 11.44 7.53 28.33
CA THR A 31 9.98 7.31 28.21
C THR A 31 9.58 6.94 26.79
N GLU A 32 8.37 6.38 26.64
CA GLU A 32 7.83 6.07 25.31
C GLU A 32 7.66 7.33 24.46
N GLU A 33 7.22 8.44 25.05
CA GLU A 33 7.00 9.71 24.37
C GLU A 33 8.31 10.31 23.86
N LYS A 34 9.37 10.25 24.68
CA LYS A 34 10.69 10.75 24.28
C LYS A 34 11.29 9.89 23.17
N ARG A 35 11.17 8.56 23.27
CA ARG A 35 11.54 7.64 22.18
C ARG A 35 10.78 7.97 20.89
N LEU A 36 9.46 8.12 20.96
CA LEU A 36 8.66 8.47 19.78
C LEU A 36 9.08 9.82 19.18
N ALA A 37 9.30 10.84 20.01
CA ALA A 37 9.76 12.16 19.55
C ALA A 37 11.12 12.05 18.83
N LEU A 38 12.11 11.40 19.45
CA LEU A 38 13.42 11.16 18.85
C LEU A 38 13.31 10.39 17.52
N PHE A 39 12.48 9.35 17.49
CA PHE A 39 12.25 8.58 16.28
C PHE A 39 11.68 9.44 15.14
N LEU A 40 10.72 10.31 15.44
CA LEU A 40 10.12 11.20 14.45
C LEU A 40 11.13 12.24 13.94
N GLU A 41 12.01 12.76 14.81
CA GLU A 41 13.10 13.65 14.39
C GLU A 41 14.08 12.96 13.43
N LEU A 42 14.54 11.77 13.79
CA LEU A 42 15.43 10.97 12.94
C LEU A 42 14.73 10.59 11.61
N LEU A 43 13.45 10.22 11.68
CA LEU A 43 12.64 9.94 10.52
C LEU A 43 12.53 11.18 9.63
N GLU A 44 12.34 12.37 10.19
CA GLU A 44 12.27 13.60 9.39
C GLU A 44 13.60 13.96 8.74
N ALA A 45 14.73 13.64 9.37
CA ALA A 45 16.06 13.80 8.78
C ALA A 45 16.39 12.75 7.70
N ALA A 46 15.75 11.57 7.71
CA ALA A 46 16.03 10.49 6.77
C ALA A 46 15.68 10.85 5.31
N ARG A 47 16.60 10.55 4.39
CA ARG A 47 16.46 10.86 2.95
C ARG A 47 16.73 9.65 2.07
N ARG A 48 17.61 8.73 2.48
CA ARG A 48 18.01 7.56 1.69
C ARG A 48 17.36 6.30 2.25
N TRP A 49 17.18 5.30 1.38
CA TRP A 49 16.71 3.97 1.78
C TRP A 49 17.52 3.39 2.95
N ASP A 50 18.84 3.55 2.92
CA ASP A 50 19.75 3.08 3.98
C ASP A 50 19.39 3.68 5.36
N ASP A 51 19.01 4.96 5.40
CA ASP A 51 18.58 5.63 6.64
C ASP A 51 17.32 4.98 7.20
N PHE A 52 16.35 4.66 6.33
CA PHE A 52 15.13 3.97 6.74
C PHE A 52 15.41 2.54 7.23
N GLN A 53 16.38 1.83 6.64
CA GLN A 53 16.77 0.52 7.14
C GLN A 53 17.33 0.60 8.57
N LEU A 54 18.12 1.64 8.88
CA LEU A 54 18.59 1.89 10.24
C LEU A 54 17.43 2.20 11.20
N LEU A 55 16.45 2.98 10.74
CA LEU A 55 15.24 3.29 11.53
C LEU A 55 14.38 2.05 11.81
N VAL A 56 14.27 1.13 10.85
CA VAL A 56 13.61 -0.18 11.07
C VAL A 56 14.32 -0.96 12.18
N LEU A 57 15.65 -1.04 12.11
CA LEU A 57 16.46 -1.74 13.12
C LEU A 57 16.31 -1.09 14.51
N LEU A 58 16.31 0.24 14.56
CA LEU A 58 16.10 0.99 15.79
C LEU A 58 14.75 0.65 16.43
N LEU A 59 13.67 0.64 15.65
CA LEU A 59 12.34 0.26 16.16
C LEU A 59 12.27 -1.18 16.68
N GLN A 60 13.03 -2.11 16.08
CA GLN A 60 13.10 -3.49 16.56
C GLN A 60 13.94 -3.64 17.83
N ALA A 61 14.90 -2.73 18.06
CA ALA A 61 15.74 -2.74 19.26
C ALA A 61 15.04 -2.14 20.48
N TRP A 62 14.15 -1.16 20.27
CA TRP A 62 13.44 -0.48 21.35
C TRP A 62 12.28 -1.33 21.94
N PRO A 63 11.78 -0.97 23.14
CA PRO A 63 10.50 -1.48 23.60
C PRO A 63 9.39 -1.15 22.59
N PRO A 64 8.41 -2.05 22.33
CA PRO A 64 7.27 -1.75 21.48
C PRO A 64 6.56 -0.49 21.98
N MET A 65 6.46 0.51 21.12
CA MET A 65 5.74 1.74 21.43
C MET A 65 4.28 1.52 21.11
N THR A 66 3.53 1.17 22.15
CA THR A 66 2.11 0.86 22.09
C THR A 66 1.40 2.04 22.74
N THR A 67 1.37 3.19 22.06
CA THR A 67 0.60 4.34 22.56
C THR A 67 -0.78 3.81 22.91
N GLY A 68 -1.12 3.81 24.21
CA GLY A 68 -2.04 2.87 24.86
C GLY A 68 -3.47 2.79 24.32
N ASP A 69 -3.79 3.58 23.29
CA ASP A 69 -5.04 3.55 22.56
C ASP A 69 -4.79 3.07 21.13
N THR A 70 -5.28 1.86 20.82
CA THR A 70 -5.32 1.28 19.46
C THR A 70 -6.08 2.15 18.44
N SER A 71 -6.72 3.24 18.88
CA SER A 71 -7.41 4.24 18.04
C SER A 71 -6.46 5.21 17.33
N GLN A 72 -5.23 5.40 17.81
CA GLN A 72 -4.27 6.37 17.25
C GLN A 72 -3.27 5.71 16.29
N SER A 73 -3.77 5.01 15.27
CA SER A 73 -2.90 4.35 14.27
C SER A 73 -1.94 5.33 13.58
N GLU A 74 -2.30 6.62 13.48
CA GLU A 74 -1.45 7.70 12.94
C GLU A 74 -0.18 7.95 13.78
N ARG A 75 -0.23 7.68 15.09
CA ARG A 75 0.90 7.88 16.01
C ARG A 75 1.83 6.67 16.09
N ASN A 76 1.50 5.58 15.40
CA ASN A 76 2.33 4.40 15.41
C ASN A 76 3.61 4.64 14.59
N PRO A 77 4.80 4.38 15.14
CA PRO A 77 6.07 4.67 14.47
C PRO A 77 6.28 3.86 13.20
N TRP A 78 5.73 2.64 13.11
CA TRP A 78 5.79 1.84 11.88
C TRP A 78 4.90 2.40 10.77
N VAL A 79 3.75 3.00 11.13
CA VAL A 79 2.87 3.69 10.18
C VAL A 79 3.54 4.96 9.68
N ALA A 80 4.11 5.78 10.57
CA ALA A 80 4.85 6.98 10.21
C ALA A 80 6.05 6.67 9.30
N LEU A 81 6.84 5.63 9.64
CA LEU A 81 7.96 5.16 8.84
C LEU A 81 7.52 4.72 7.44
N THR A 82 6.43 3.95 7.35
CA THR A 82 5.90 3.51 6.06
C THR A 82 5.41 4.68 5.23
N SER A 83 4.73 5.67 5.82
CA SER A 83 4.31 6.89 5.12
C SER A 83 5.49 7.66 4.55
N ALA A 84 6.55 7.85 5.35
CA ALA A 84 7.76 8.54 4.92
C ALA A 84 8.51 7.77 3.83
N LEU A 85 8.62 6.44 3.94
CA LEU A 85 9.15 5.56 2.89
C LEU A 85 8.40 5.73 1.58
N LEU A 86 7.07 5.62 1.66
CA LEU A 86 6.20 5.75 0.50
C LEU A 86 6.28 7.11 -0.14
N THR A 87 6.58 8.19 0.59
CA THR A 87 6.60 9.55 0.04
C THR A 87 7.98 9.95 -0.47
N ARG A 88 9.05 9.57 0.24
CA ARG A 88 10.41 10.11 0.00
C ARG A 88 11.33 9.18 -0.79
N CYS A 89 11.04 7.88 -0.82
CA CYS A 89 11.82 6.89 -1.59
C CYS A 89 11.23 6.60 -2.98
N GLN A 90 10.34 7.46 -3.49
CA GLN A 90 9.79 7.30 -4.85
C GLN A 90 10.81 7.75 -5.91
N GLY A 91 11.24 6.84 -6.78
CA GLY A 91 11.69 7.20 -8.13
C GLY A 91 13.17 7.50 -8.39
N SER A 92 14.12 7.26 -7.49
CA SER A 92 15.52 7.65 -7.78
C SER A 92 16.62 6.60 -7.56
N GLU A 93 16.49 5.62 -6.67
CA GLU A 93 17.63 4.73 -6.35
C GLU A 93 17.35 3.29 -6.80
N VAL A 94 17.86 2.98 -8.00
CA VAL A 94 18.22 1.65 -8.55
C VAL A 94 17.39 0.47 -8.00
N THR A 95 16.39 0.02 -8.76
CA THR A 95 15.71 -1.30 -8.61
C THR A 95 15.00 -1.60 -7.28
N LEU A 96 14.81 -0.61 -6.40
CA LEU A 96 14.11 -0.84 -5.13
C LEU A 96 12.61 -1.07 -5.35
N ASP A 97 12.17 -2.32 -5.23
CA ASP A 97 10.75 -2.67 -5.15
C ASP A 97 10.22 -2.30 -3.75
N LEU A 98 9.77 -1.05 -3.61
CA LEU A 98 9.28 -0.50 -2.35
C LEU A 98 8.10 -1.30 -1.78
N GLY A 99 7.21 -1.80 -2.65
CA GLY A 99 6.08 -2.62 -2.23
C GLY A 99 6.53 -3.92 -1.57
N ARG A 100 7.47 -4.62 -2.21
CA ARG A 100 8.07 -5.84 -1.64
C ARG A 100 8.78 -5.57 -0.33
N GLN A 101 9.49 -4.44 -0.21
CA GLN A 101 10.21 -4.10 1.02
C GLN A 101 9.26 -3.83 2.19
N VAL A 102 8.18 -3.07 1.97
CA VAL A 102 7.16 -2.82 3.01
C VAL A 102 6.51 -4.14 3.45
N VAL A 103 6.17 -5.03 2.51
CA VAL A 103 5.62 -6.36 2.85
C VAL A 103 6.63 -7.18 3.65
N ALA A 104 7.90 -7.23 3.24
CA ALA A 104 8.94 -7.97 3.94
C ALA A 104 9.16 -7.43 5.37
N MET A 105 9.19 -6.10 5.52
CA MET A 105 9.28 -5.42 6.80
C MET A 105 8.13 -5.82 7.72
N VAL A 106 6.87 -5.68 7.27
CA VAL A 106 5.70 -6.01 8.10
C VAL A 106 5.67 -7.50 8.48
N ARG A 107 5.98 -8.41 7.55
CA ARG A 107 6.05 -9.85 7.83
C ARG A 107 7.10 -10.20 8.88
N SER A 108 8.22 -9.46 8.92
CA SER A 108 9.26 -9.66 9.93
C SER A 108 8.75 -9.44 11.35
N LEU A 109 7.66 -8.68 11.52
CA LEU A 109 7.11 -8.32 12.83
C LEU A 109 6.10 -9.34 13.36
N TYR A 110 5.54 -10.23 12.53
CA TYR A 110 4.40 -11.09 12.88
C TYR A 110 4.61 -11.99 14.10
N ASN A 111 5.84 -12.48 14.29
CA ASN A 111 6.19 -13.39 15.40
C ASN A 111 7.04 -12.70 16.47
N THR A 112 6.95 -11.38 16.57
CA THR A 112 7.76 -10.58 17.50
C THR A 112 6.87 -9.79 18.44
N LYS A 113 7.46 -9.26 19.53
CA LYS A 113 6.81 -8.28 20.41
C LYS A 113 6.37 -6.99 19.69
N HIS A 114 6.85 -6.75 18.46
CA HIS A 114 6.50 -5.61 17.62
C HIS A 114 5.36 -5.89 16.63
N LYS A 115 4.65 -7.02 16.77
CA LYS A 115 3.51 -7.36 15.91
C LYS A 115 2.54 -6.17 15.83
N LEU A 116 2.25 -5.76 14.60
CA LEU A 116 1.37 -4.62 14.36
C LEU A 116 -0.09 -4.95 14.67
N PRO A 117 -0.81 -4.08 15.41
CA PRO A 117 -2.25 -4.17 15.53
C PRO A 117 -2.94 -4.05 14.16
N VAL A 118 -4.10 -4.70 14.02
CA VAL A 118 -4.91 -4.66 12.78
C VAL A 118 -5.17 -3.22 12.28
N PRO A 119 -5.51 -2.23 13.13
CA PRO A 119 -5.67 -0.84 12.67
C PRO A 119 -4.42 -0.25 12.01
N CYS A 120 -3.22 -0.58 12.49
CA CYS A 120 -1.95 -0.13 11.91
C CYS A 120 -1.69 -0.82 10.56
N LEU A 121 -1.95 -2.13 10.45
CA LEU A 121 -1.86 -2.86 9.19
C LEU A 121 -2.83 -2.30 8.14
N ARG A 122 -4.07 -2.03 8.53
CA ARG A 122 -5.08 -1.38 7.67
C ARG A 122 -4.58 -0.04 7.17
N ARG A 123 -4.01 0.77 8.06
CA ARG A 123 -3.50 2.09 7.70
C ARG A 123 -2.32 1.99 6.72
N ILE A 124 -1.37 1.10 6.97
CA ILE A 124 -0.25 0.82 6.05
C ILE A 124 -0.77 0.40 4.67
N ALA A 125 -1.68 -0.58 4.61
CA ALA A 125 -2.27 -1.01 3.35
C ALA A 125 -3.00 0.14 2.63
N GLY A 126 -3.74 0.97 3.37
CA GLY A 126 -4.39 2.17 2.84
C GLY A 126 -3.41 3.16 2.23
N LEU A 127 -2.28 3.44 2.89
CA LEU A 127 -1.22 4.31 2.35
C LEU A 127 -0.64 3.74 1.05
N MET A 128 -0.47 2.42 0.96
CA MET A 128 0.02 1.76 -0.25
C MET A 128 -1.01 1.80 -1.40
N LEU A 129 -2.30 1.59 -1.11
CA LEU A 129 -3.39 1.69 -2.09
C LEU A 129 -3.56 3.11 -2.64
N GLN A 130 -3.31 4.13 -1.81
CA GLN A 130 -3.40 5.54 -2.17
C GLN A 130 -2.13 6.07 -2.86
N SER A 131 -1.04 5.29 -2.85
CA SER A 131 0.23 5.70 -3.44
C SER A 131 0.18 5.71 -4.96
N ALA A 132 0.73 6.76 -5.57
CA ALA A 132 0.89 6.87 -7.03
C ALA A 132 1.86 5.83 -7.63
N ALA A 133 2.62 5.12 -6.79
CA ALA A 133 3.65 4.14 -7.20
C ALA A 133 3.09 2.76 -7.61
N GLY A 134 1.78 2.60 -7.76
CA GLY A 134 1.18 1.34 -8.23
C GLY A 134 1.29 0.18 -7.24
N LEU A 135 1.27 0.47 -5.93
CA LEU A 135 1.53 -0.53 -4.87
C LEU A 135 0.30 -1.34 -4.45
N GLN A 136 -0.68 -1.48 -5.35
CA GLN A 136 -1.95 -2.17 -5.06
C GLN A 136 -1.75 -3.64 -4.73
N GLN A 137 -1.01 -4.40 -5.55
CA GLN A 137 -0.79 -5.83 -5.30
C GLN A 137 -0.06 -6.09 -3.97
N PRO A 138 1.04 -5.38 -3.65
CA PRO A 138 1.66 -5.49 -2.33
C PRO A 138 0.72 -5.14 -1.16
N ALA A 139 -0.16 -4.14 -1.32
CA ALA A 139 -1.13 -3.76 -0.29
C ALA A 139 -2.17 -4.86 -0.05
N LEU A 140 -2.75 -5.41 -1.12
CA LEU A 140 -3.72 -6.51 -1.05
C LEU A 140 -3.07 -7.77 -0.44
N LYS A 141 -1.82 -8.06 -0.81
CA LYS A 141 -1.06 -9.16 -0.22
C LYS A 141 -0.92 -8.99 1.30
N LEU A 142 -0.52 -7.81 1.75
CA LEU A 142 -0.36 -7.49 3.17
C LEU A 142 -1.67 -7.65 3.96
N MET A 143 -2.79 -7.23 3.38
CA MET A 143 -4.12 -7.42 3.99
C MET A 143 -4.55 -8.89 4.04
N SER A 144 -4.26 -9.67 2.99
CA SER A 144 -4.59 -11.10 2.97
C SER A 144 -3.76 -11.95 3.93
N GLU A 145 -2.50 -11.54 4.20
CA GLU A 145 -1.58 -12.25 5.08
C GLU A 145 -1.79 -11.95 6.58
N SER A 146 -2.64 -10.97 6.93
CA SER A 146 -2.84 -10.56 8.33
C SER A 146 -3.65 -11.56 9.18
N GLY A 147 -4.41 -12.45 8.53
CA GLY A 147 -5.35 -13.37 9.19
C GLY A 147 -6.56 -12.67 9.82
N ASP A 148 -6.85 -11.43 9.42
CA ASP A 148 -7.99 -10.64 9.91
C ASP A 148 -9.13 -10.69 8.90
N GLU A 149 -10.33 -11.07 9.36
CA GLU A 149 -11.52 -11.24 8.51
C GLU A 149 -11.96 -9.93 7.84
N GLU A 150 -11.81 -8.79 8.53
CA GLU A 150 -12.18 -7.49 7.97
C GLU A 150 -11.23 -7.08 6.84
N LEU A 151 -9.91 -7.26 7.04
CA LEU A 151 -8.89 -7.03 6.02
C LEU A 151 -9.04 -8.00 4.83
N LEU A 152 -9.40 -9.25 5.08
CA LEU A 152 -9.72 -10.20 4.01
C LEU A 152 -10.93 -9.74 3.19
N ARG A 153 -12.01 -9.31 3.84
CA ARG A 153 -13.19 -8.77 3.15
C ARG A 153 -12.85 -7.55 2.30
N LEU A 154 -12.10 -6.60 2.86
CA LEU A 154 -11.62 -5.43 2.12
C LEU A 154 -10.76 -5.82 0.91
N THR A 155 -9.93 -6.87 1.04
CA THR A 155 -9.13 -7.40 -0.06
C THR A 155 -10.02 -7.93 -1.20
N LEU A 156 -11.06 -8.72 -0.86
CA LEU A 156 -12.01 -9.25 -1.84
C LEU A 156 -12.81 -8.14 -2.54
N ASP A 157 -13.28 -7.13 -1.79
CA ASP A 157 -14.01 -5.99 -2.35
C ASP A 157 -13.14 -5.19 -3.34
N GLN A 158 -11.86 -4.97 -3.02
CA GLN A 158 -10.92 -4.32 -3.92
C GLN A 158 -10.71 -5.12 -5.21
N ILE A 159 -10.49 -6.44 -5.11
CA ILE A 159 -10.34 -7.32 -6.29
C ILE A 159 -11.62 -7.29 -7.14
N GLY A 160 -12.80 -7.38 -6.51
CA GLY A 160 -14.09 -7.30 -7.18
C GLY A 160 -14.26 -6.00 -7.96
N SER A 161 -13.91 -4.86 -7.35
CA SER A 161 -13.98 -3.54 -8.01
C SER A 161 -13.09 -3.44 -9.27
N MET A 162 -11.92 -4.08 -9.27
CA MET A 162 -11.01 -4.11 -10.43
C MET A 162 -11.62 -4.92 -11.58
N THR A 163 -12.22 -6.07 -11.27
CA THR A 163 -12.86 -6.93 -12.30
C THR A 163 -14.07 -6.24 -12.94
N ALA A 164 -14.90 -5.53 -12.17
CA ALA A 164 -16.04 -4.77 -12.68
C ALA A 164 -15.61 -3.61 -13.59
N SER A 165 -14.53 -2.91 -13.23
CA SER A 165 -13.97 -1.82 -14.05
C SER A 165 -13.45 -2.32 -15.40
N SER A 166 -12.85 -3.51 -15.43
CA SER A 166 -12.38 -4.15 -16.68
C SER A 166 -13.51 -4.71 -17.57
N ALA A 167 -14.62 -5.16 -16.98
CA ALA A 167 -15.77 -5.70 -17.71
C ALA A 167 -16.59 -4.62 -18.44
N SER A 168 -16.64 -3.40 -17.89
CA SER A 168 -17.32 -2.25 -18.50
C SER A 168 -16.58 -1.69 -19.74
N ALA A 169 -15.32 -2.06 -19.94
CA ALA A 169 -14.47 -1.57 -21.03
C ALA A 169 -14.48 -2.44 -22.30
N LEU A 170 -15.32 -3.48 -22.35
CA LEU A 170 -15.48 -4.29 -23.57
C LEU A 170 -16.31 -3.50 -24.60
N PRO A 171 -15.75 -3.13 -25.78
CA PRO A 171 -16.56 -2.57 -26.84
C PRO A 171 -17.56 -3.64 -27.31
N GLU A 172 -18.81 -3.22 -27.40
CA GLU A 172 -19.97 -3.93 -27.95
C GLU A 172 -19.74 -4.32 -29.43
N GLN A 173 -18.82 -5.24 -29.71
CA GLN A 173 -18.53 -5.73 -31.07
C GLN A 173 -18.57 -7.26 -31.21
N CYS A 174 -19.13 -7.97 -30.23
CA CYS A 174 -19.40 -9.41 -30.36
C CYS A 174 -20.90 -9.76 -30.55
N ALA A 175 -21.75 -8.78 -30.88
CA ALA A 175 -23.18 -9.00 -31.12
C ALA A 175 -23.58 -8.91 -32.60
N ALA A 176 -22.78 -9.40 -33.55
CA ALA A 176 -23.26 -9.58 -34.93
C ALA A 176 -22.40 -10.56 -35.75
N ALA A 177 -22.58 -11.87 -35.55
CA ALA A 177 -22.27 -12.85 -36.59
C ALA A 177 -22.97 -14.18 -36.30
N VAL A 178 -24.31 -14.22 -36.42
CA VAL A 178 -25.01 -15.47 -36.72
C VAL A 178 -25.11 -15.55 -38.24
N PRO A 179 -24.37 -16.45 -38.93
CA PRO A 179 -24.55 -16.62 -40.35
C PRO A 179 -25.88 -17.35 -40.56
N ARG A 180 -26.86 -16.66 -41.14
CA ARG A 180 -28.05 -17.29 -41.70
C ARG A 180 -27.59 -18.31 -42.74
N ARG A 181 -27.93 -19.59 -42.55
CA ARG A 181 -27.80 -20.63 -43.56
C ARG A 181 -28.65 -20.24 -44.76
N ASP A 182 -28.01 -19.70 -45.78
CA ASP A 182 -28.66 -19.31 -47.03
C ASP A 182 -28.88 -20.54 -47.91
N GLN A 183 -30.11 -20.63 -48.38
CA GLN A 183 -30.68 -21.68 -49.18
C GLN A 183 -30.31 -21.47 -50.65
N ARG A 184 -29.14 -21.91 -51.12
CA ARG A 184 -28.83 -21.87 -52.56
C ARG A 184 -27.64 -22.73 -53.02
N GLU A 185 -27.75 -24.05 -52.93
CA GLU A 185 -27.01 -24.96 -53.83
C GLU A 185 -27.97 -26.01 -54.42
N ARG A 186 -28.75 -25.55 -55.41
CA ARG A 186 -29.29 -26.41 -56.46
C ARG A 186 -28.31 -26.36 -57.64
N LEU A 187 -27.95 -27.55 -58.13
CA LEU A 187 -27.58 -27.84 -59.52
C LEU A 187 -26.21 -27.36 -60.01
N ARG A 188 -25.18 -28.21 -59.84
CA ARG A 188 -24.16 -28.42 -60.87
C ARG A 188 -23.43 -29.76 -60.63
N GLY A 189 -23.52 -30.67 -61.60
CA GLY A 189 -22.60 -31.81 -61.70
C GLY A 189 -23.23 -33.16 -62.05
N GLU A 190 -23.84 -33.27 -63.23
CA GLU A 190 -23.97 -34.55 -63.93
C GLU A 190 -22.60 -35.12 -64.31
N GLY A 191 -22.48 -36.45 -64.30
CA GLY A 191 -21.67 -37.20 -65.27
C GLY A 191 -20.55 -38.08 -64.71
N GLY A 192 -20.70 -39.42 -64.85
CA GLY A 192 -19.53 -40.32 -64.95
C GLY A 192 -19.61 -41.72 -64.32
N ARG A 193 -20.47 -42.60 -64.88
CA ARG A 193 -20.36 -44.07 -65.04
C ARG A 193 -19.05 -44.80 -64.65
N ALA A 194 -19.17 -45.91 -63.88
CA ALA A 194 -18.68 -47.31 -64.12
C ALA A 194 -18.78 -48.13 -62.80
N ARG A 195 -19.69 -49.10 -62.61
CA ARG A 195 -19.69 -50.54 -62.98
C ARG A 195 -18.52 -51.37 -62.41
N GLU A 196 -18.80 -52.22 -61.41
CA GLU A 196 -18.35 -53.63 -61.22
C GLU A 196 -19.04 -54.17 -59.94
N THR A 197 -20.00 -55.10 -60.01
CA THR A 197 -19.88 -56.57 -59.76
C THR A 197 -19.11 -56.89 -58.47
N GLY A 198 -19.65 -57.49 -57.41
CA GLY A 198 -20.50 -58.69 -57.32
C GLY A 198 -19.81 -59.69 -56.35
N GLY A 199 -20.55 -60.27 -55.40
CA GLY A 199 -20.09 -61.29 -54.45
C GLY A 199 -20.34 -60.87 -52.99
N LYS A 200 -21.05 -61.62 -52.15
CA LYS A 200 -21.53 -63.00 -52.19
C LYS A 200 -22.74 -63.12 -51.27
#